data_AF-A0A925HAC7-F1
#
_entry.id   AF-A0A925HAC7-F1
#
_cell.length_a   1.000
_cell.length_b   1.000
_cell.length_c   1.000
_cell.angle_alpha   90.00
_cell.angle_beta   90.00
_cell.angle_gamma   90.00
#
_symmetry.space_group_name_H-M   'P 1'
#
loop_
_entity.id
_entity.type
_entity.pdbx_description
1 polymer ?
#
loop_
_entity_poly.entity_id
_entity_poly.type
_entity_poly.pdbx_seq_one_letter_code
_entity_poly.pdbx_strand_id
1 'polypeptide(L)'
;MKYILTLILGVIVGGALAYFLFVGAPHSQLQKGELARAPDAGGSPPGTAVVELDEQFFNALLGSIFRDLNKPAFPPQASGGCQNQVVIEPEAGGVRTGVVLRDGRVTVPLAFSGGYELPVVGCQSYRGTAEANIDFRFAAEEQTLYGQLNVVAVNVEGMSPLLSGPVTAFVQGAINQRVNPLVLMRGQQLTLNMPVQAAGGTLKGQAKDVRQEAKDGKLRLHVTYDFQGTK
;
A
#
# COMPACT_ATOMS: atom_id res chain seq x y z
N MET A 1 34.63 25.44 20.35
CA MET A 1 33.88 24.16 20.36
C MET A 1 32.47 24.27 20.98
N LYS A 2 32.27 25.01 22.08
CA LYS A 2 30.96 25.16 22.74
C LYS A 2 29.80 25.69 21.85
N TYR A 3 30.09 26.65 20.95
CA TYR A 3 29.07 27.28 20.10
C TYR A 3 28.60 26.42 18.90
N ILE A 4 29.44 25.51 18.43
CA ILE A 4 29.09 24.58 17.33
C ILE A 4 28.12 23.53 17.87
N LEU A 5 28.36 23.06 19.09
CA LEU A 5 27.51 22.07 19.76
C LEU A 5 26.10 22.63 20.03
N THR A 6 25.98 23.89 20.44
CA THR A 6 24.68 24.56 20.62
C THR A 6 23.95 24.80 19.29
N LEU A 7 24.67 25.06 18.20
CA LEU A 7 24.08 25.27 16.88
C LEU A 7 23.55 23.95 16.30
N ILE A 8 24.32 22.86 16.42
CA ILE A 8 23.87 21.52 16.01
C ILE A 8 22.65 21.09 16.84
N LEU A 9 22.68 21.31 18.15
CA LEU A 9 21.54 20.99 19.02
C LEU A 9 20.30 21.81 18.65
N GLY A 10 20.46 23.10 18.35
CA GLY A 10 19.39 23.98 17.89
C GLY A 10 18.80 23.55 16.55
N VAL A 11 19.63 23.10 15.61
CA VAL A 11 19.17 22.59 14.30
C VAL A 11 18.45 21.25 14.45
N ILE A 12 18.94 20.35 15.30
CA ILE A 12 18.29 19.05 15.53
C ILE A 12 16.95 19.24 16.24
N VAL A 13 16.90 20.03 17.30
CA VAL A 13 15.67 20.28 18.07
C VAL A 13 14.69 21.10 17.25
N GLY A 14 15.14 22.16 16.59
CA GLY A 14 14.30 22.99 15.71
C GLY A 14 13.80 22.23 14.49
N GLY A 15 14.65 21.39 13.88
CA GLY A 15 14.28 20.52 12.77
C GLY A 15 13.26 19.46 13.18
N ALA A 16 13.43 18.82 14.34
CA ALA A 16 12.48 17.85 14.87
C ALA A 16 11.13 18.49 15.24
N LEU A 17 11.14 19.69 15.84
CA LEU A 17 9.92 20.45 16.15
C LEU A 17 9.19 20.90 14.89
N ALA A 18 9.91 21.42 13.89
CA ALA A 18 9.32 21.79 12.61
C ALA A 18 8.74 20.56 11.89
N TYR A 19 9.43 19.41 11.93
CA TYR A 19 8.91 18.17 11.39
C TYR A 19 7.59 17.78 12.07
N PHE A 20 7.53 17.77 13.40
CA PHE A 20 6.29 17.42 14.12
C PHE A 20 5.14 18.41 13.90
N LEU A 21 5.44 19.72 13.79
CA LEU A 21 4.42 20.76 13.63
C LEU A 21 3.86 20.86 12.20
N PHE A 22 4.68 20.60 11.18
CA PHE A 22 4.25 20.71 9.78
C PHE A 22 3.88 19.37 9.13
N VAL A 23 4.46 18.25 9.58
CA VAL A 23 4.16 16.90 9.04
C VAL A 23 3.08 16.18 9.84
N GLY A 24 2.85 16.57 11.11
CA GLY A 24 1.95 15.88 12.02
C GLY A 24 2.56 14.59 12.57
N ALA A 25 2.17 14.20 13.79
CA ALA A 25 2.56 12.91 14.34
C ALA A 25 2.08 11.78 13.40
N PRO A 26 2.91 10.78 13.07
CA PRO A 26 2.48 9.67 12.24
C PRO A 26 1.29 9.01 12.91
N HIS A 27 0.09 9.23 12.35
CA HIS A 27 -1.10 8.54 12.79
C HIS A 27 -0.92 7.10 12.32
N SER A 28 -0.44 6.25 13.23
CA SER A 28 -0.49 4.82 13.04
C SER A 28 -1.97 4.45 12.97
N GLN A 29 -2.54 4.39 11.77
CA GLN A 29 -3.71 3.55 11.56
C GLN A 29 -3.32 2.17 12.10
N LEU A 30 -3.99 1.73 13.16
CA LEU A 30 -3.72 0.46 13.83
C LEU A 30 -3.64 -0.63 12.77
N GLN A 31 -2.43 -1.16 12.57
CA GLN A 31 -2.16 -2.20 11.58
C GLN A 31 -2.97 -3.44 11.98
N LYS A 32 -4.00 -3.77 11.20
CA LYS A 32 -4.87 -4.90 11.48
C LYS A 32 -4.22 -6.21 11.05
N GLY A 33 -4.33 -7.23 11.91
CA GLY A 33 -3.82 -8.57 11.64
C GLY A 33 -2.30 -8.72 11.73
N GLU A 34 -1.85 -9.95 11.55
CA GLU A 34 -0.44 -10.35 11.59
C GLU A 34 0.17 -10.37 10.18
N LEU A 35 1.45 -10.01 10.05
CA LEU A 35 2.13 -9.98 8.76
C LEU A 35 2.19 -11.39 8.15
N ALA A 36 1.70 -11.52 6.92
CA ALA A 36 1.75 -12.76 6.16
C ALA A 36 3.21 -13.11 5.83
N ARG A 37 3.60 -14.32 6.20
CA ARG A 37 4.96 -14.85 6.04
C ARG A 37 5.11 -15.56 4.69
N ALA A 38 6.35 -15.85 4.32
CA ALA A 38 6.63 -16.75 3.21
C ALA A 38 6.16 -18.19 3.53
N PRO A 39 5.83 -19.01 2.50
CA PRO A 39 5.60 -20.44 2.68
C PRO A 39 6.79 -21.14 3.35
N ASP A 40 6.52 -22.19 4.13
CA ASP A 40 7.59 -23.00 4.72
C ASP A 40 8.36 -23.75 3.62
N ALA A 41 9.65 -23.98 3.84
CA ALA A 41 10.51 -24.69 2.89
C ALA A 41 10.03 -26.12 2.58
N GLY A 42 9.23 -26.72 3.47
CA GLY A 42 8.60 -28.03 3.30
C GLY A 42 7.35 -28.04 2.43
N GLY A 43 6.95 -26.89 1.87
CA GLY A 43 5.74 -26.74 1.06
C GLY A 43 4.51 -26.33 1.88
N SER A 44 3.35 -26.35 1.23
CA SER A 44 2.07 -25.99 1.88
C SER A 44 1.56 -27.13 2.75
N PRO A 45 1.08 -26.85 3.98
CA PRO A 45 0.50 -27.87 4.83
C PRO A 45 -0.80 -28.46 4.22
N PRO A 46 -1.27 -29.62 4.72
CA PRO A 46 -2.57 -30.16 4.33
C PRO A 46 -3.70 -29.14 4.58
N GLY A 47 -4.69 -29.12 3.69
CA GLY A 47 -5.81 -28.19 3.79
C GLY A 47 -5.50 -26.76 3.33
N THR A 48 -4.40 -26.54 2.60
CA THR A 48 -4.07 -25.26 1.98
C THR A 48 -4.60 -25.14 0.57
N ALA A 49 -5.29 -24.04 0.26
CA ALA A 49 -5.58 -23.61 -1.10
C ALA A 49 -4.54 -22.58 -1.55
N VAL A 50 -4.18 -22.61 -2.84
CA VAL A 50 -3.26 -21.64 -3.43
C VAL A 50 -4.03 -20.80 -4.43
N VAL A 51 -4.07 -19.49 -4.18
CA VAL A 51 -4.60 -18.49 -5.11
C VAL A 51 -3.42 -17.84 -5.80
N GLU A 52 -3.35 -17.95 -7.13
CA GLU A 52 -2.30 -17.36 -7.94
C GLU A 52 -2.85 -16.21 -8.78
N LEU A 53 -2.19 -15.05 -8.72
CA LEU A 53 -2.49 -13.87 -9.52
C LEU A 53 -1.20 -13.40 -10.19
N ASP A 54 -1.23 -13.20 -11.50
CA ASP A 54 -0.06 -12.71 -12.24
C ASP A 54 0.00 -11.17 -12.29
N GLU A 55 1.19 -10.67 -12.59
CA GLU A 55 1.47 -9.24 -12.73
C GLU A 55 0.64 -8.57 -13.84
N GLN A 56 0.36 -9.31 -14.93
CA GLN A 56 -0.39 -8.79 -16.07
C GLN A 56 -1.85 -8.53 -15.72
N PHE A 57 -2.44 -9.38 -14.88
CA PHE A 57 -3.79 -9.19 -14.34
C PHE A 57 -3.90 -7.84 -13.63
N PHE A 58 -2.99 -7.53 -12.69
CA PHE A 58 -3.01 -6.27 -11.97
C PHE A 58 -2.78 -5.08 -12.89
N ASN A 59 -1.83 -5.19 -13.81
CA ASN A 59 -1.50 -4.11 -14.74
C ASN A 59 -2.61 -3.87 -15.77
N ALA A 60 -3.34 -4.91 -16.17
CA ALA A 60 -4.52 -4.79 -17.02
C ALA A 60 -5.67 -4.11 -16.27
N LEU A 61 -5.90 -4.47 -15.00
CA LEU A 61 -6.90 -3.85 -14.13
C LEU A 61 -6.60 -2.36 -13.90
N LEU A 62 -5.36 -2.01 -13.58
CA LEU A 62 -4.94 -0.61 -13.45
C LEU A 62 -5.11 0.13 -14.78
N GLY A 63 -4.76 -0.52 -15.89
CA GLY A 63 -4.99 0.00 -17.23
C GLY A 63 -6.46 0.30 -17.52
N SER A 64 -7.40 -0.57 -17.12
CA SER A 64 -8.84 -0.30 -17.25
C SER A 64 -9.29 0.83 -16.33
N ILE A 65 -8.80 0.91 -15.09
CA ILE A 65 -9.14 2.02 -14.19
C ILE A 65 -8.75 3.36 -14.82
N PHE A 66 -7.53 3.47 -15.35
CA PHE A 66 -7.08 4.71 -15.99
C PHE A 66 -7.88 5.08 -17.24
N ARG A 67 -8.34 4.08 -18.02
CA ARG A 67 -9.12 4.31 -19.24
C ARG A 67 -10.59 4.63 -18.96
N ASP A 68 -11.19 3.90 -18.03
CA ASP A 68 -12.65 3.82 -17.90
C ASP A 68 -13.20 4.57 -16.67
N LEU A 69 -12.39 4.76 -15.62
CA LEU A 69 -12.82 5.32 -14.34
C LEU A 69 -12.16 6.67 -13.98
N ASN A 70 -11.37 7.23 -14.90
CA ASN A 70 -10.49 8.39 -14.69
C ASN A 70 -9.32 8.14 -13.72
N LYS A 71 -8.36 9.06 -13.73
CA LYS A 71 -7.17 9.01 -12.89
C LYS A 71 -7.56 9.13 -11.41
N PRO A 72 -7.09 8.23 -10.53
CA PRO A 72 -7.29 8.37 -9.09
C PRO A 72 -6.69 9.68 -8.58
N ALA A 73 -7.51 10.51 -7.94
CA ALA A 73 -7.08 11.78 -7.36
C ALA A 73 -7.38 11.79 -5.86
N PHE A 74 -6.38 12.16 -5.07
CA PHE A 74 -6.44 12.16 -3.61
C PHE A 74 -6.38 13.61 -3.10
N PRO A 75 -7.52 14.20 -2.68
CA PRO A 75 -7.54 15.53 -2.11
C PRO A 75 -6.98 15.51 -0.69
N PRO A 76 -6.31 16.58 -0.26
CA PRO A 76 -5.76 16.70 1.09
C PRO A 76 -6.89 17.04 2.07
N GLN A 77 -6.59 16.96 3.36
CA GLN A 77 -7.56 17.34 4.41
C GLN A 77 -7.75 18.86 4.53
N ALA A 78 -6.87 19.68 3.93
CA ALA A 78 -6.92 21.14 4.00
C ALA A 78 -7.30 21.76 2.65
N SER A 79 -8.49 22.36 2.60
CA SER A 79 -9.04 23.09 1.45
C SER A 79 -8.46 24.51 1.36
N GLY A 80 -7.53 24.72 0.42
CA GLY A 80 -7.06 26.02 -0.07
C GLY A 80 -7.28 26.14 -1.59
N GLY A 81 -7.13 27.32 -2.18
CA GLY A 81 -7.67 27.68 -3.50
C GLY A 81 -7.13 26.90 -4.71
N CYS A 82 -6.00 26.21 -4.57
CA CYS A 82 -5.54 25.21 -5.54
C CYS A 82 -6.04 23.81 -5.15
N GLN A 83 -6.44 22.99 -6.13
CA GLN A 83 -6.66 21.55 -5.90
C GLN A 83 -5.33 20.91 -5.52
N ASN A 84 -5.00 20.96 -4.23
CA ASN A 84 -3.79 20.42 -3.61
C ASN A 84 -3.85 18.89 -3.57
N GLN A 85 -4.13 18.25 -4.70
CA GLN A 85 -4.38 16.81 -4.80
C GLN A 85 -3.18 16.09 -5.40
N VAL A 86 -2.99 14.85 -4.97
CA VAL A 86 -2.08 13.90 -5.65
C VAL A 86 -2.92 13.10 -6.62
N VAL A 87 -2.62 13.22 -7.91
CA VAL A 87 -3.24 12.42 -8.98
C VAL A 87 -2.27 11.31 -9.36
N ILE A 88 -2.73 10.07 -9.36
CA ILE A 88 -1.97 8.95 -9.88
C ILE A 88 -2.06 8.97 -11.40
N GLU A 89 -0.90 8.99 -12.04
CA GLU A 89 -0.74 9.01 -13.48
C GLU A 89 -0.44 7.61 -14.00
N PRO A 90 -0.82 7.26 -15.23
CA PRO A 90 -0.41 5.98 -15.81
C PRO A 90 1.11 5.91 -16.02
N GLU A 91 1.77 7.04 -16.27
CA GLU A 91 3.20 7.13 -16.51
C GLU A 91 3.75 8.54 -16.24
N ALA A 92 4.98 8.65 -15.73
CA ALA A 92 5.76 9.89 -15.61
C ALA A 92 7.25 9.55 -15.47
N GLY A 93 8.15 10.40 -15.97
CA GLY A 93 9.60 10.20 -15.81
C GLY A 93 10.13 8.83 -16.28
N GLY A 94 9.48 8.19 -17.25
CA GLY A 94 9.80 6.83 -17.71
C GLY A 94 9.37 5.70 -16.76
N VAL A 95 8.69 6.02 -15.65
CA VAL A 95 8.10 5.06 -14.72
C VAL A 95 6.62 4.91 -15.02
N ARG A 96 6.19 3.67 -15.26
CA ARG A 96 4.79 3.31 -15.45
C ARG A 96 4.17 2.87 -14.11
N THR A 97 2.99 3.39 -13.80
CA THR A 97 2.22 2.93 -12.63
C THR A 97 1.77 1.51 -12.86
N GLY A 98 2.11 0.63 -11.92
CA GLY A 98 1.83 -0.80 -12.03
C GLY A 98 2.12 -1.56 -10.75
N VAL A 99 1.99 -2.87 -10.84
CA VAL A 99 2.44 -3.82 -9.82
C VAL A 99 3.61 -4.60 -10.40
N VAL A 100 4.62 -4.86 -9.57
CA VAL A 100 5.79 -5.68 -9.89
C VAL A 100 5.91 -6.77 -8.83
N LEU A 101 5.99 -8.03 -9.27
CA LEU A 101 5.96 -9.22 -8.40
C LEU A 101 7.28 -9.97 -8.49
N ARG A 102 8.29 -9.57 -7.71
CA ARG A 102 9.66 -10.11 -7.77
C ARG A 102 10.32 -10.13 -6.41
N ASP A 103 11.30 -11.02 -6.26
CA ASP A 103 12.18 -11.09 -5.08
C ASP A 103 11.43 -11.21 -3.74
N GLY A 104 10.34 -11.97 -3.72
CA GLY A 104 9.51 -12.17 -2.53
C GLY A 104 8.72 -10.93 -2.10
N ARG A 105 8.65 -9.89 -2.93
CA ARG A 105 8.01 -8.62 -2.62
C ARG A 105 6.99 -8.20 -3.68
N VAL A 106 5.99 -7.48 -3.21
CA VAL A 106 5.01 -6.79 -4.07
C VAL A 106 5.34 -5.31 -4.02
N THR A 107 5.90 -4.80 -5.12
CA THR A 107 6.28 -3.40 -5.28
C THR A 107 5.34 -2.73 -6.25
N VAL A 108 5.03 -1.46 -5.97
CA VAL A 108 4.11 -0.63 -6.74
C VAL A 108 4.87 0.61 -7.18
N PRO A 109 5.50 0.60 -8.37
CA PRO A 109 5.94 1.84 -8.99
C PRO A 109 4.71 2.72 -9.29
N LEU A 110 4.81 4.00 -8.97
CA LEU A 110 3.74 4.98 -9.10
C LEU A 110 4.29 6.20 -9.83
N ALA A 111 3.59 6.65 -10.86
CA ALA A 111 3.71 7.98 -11.40
C ALA A 111 2.63 8.87 -10.79
N PHE A 112 2.97 10.12 -10.48
CA PHE A 112 2.00 11.06 -9.91
C PHE A 112 2.20 12.48 -10.45
N SER A 113 1.12 13.25 -10.37
CA SER A 113 1.07 14.68 -10.61
C SER A 113 0.25 15.37 -9.53
N GLY A 114 0.34 16.69 -9.44
CA GLY A 114 -0.48 17.45 -8.52
C GLY A 114 -0.26 18.95 -8.64
N GLY A 115 -0.94 19.69 -7.77
CA GLY A 115 -0.77 21.14 -7.63
C GLY A 115 -0.47 21.54 -6.19
N TYR A 116 0.27 22.63 -5.99
CA TYR A 116 0.39 23.32 -4.70
C TYR A 116 0.24 24.83 -4.89
N GLU A 117 -0.26 25.53 -3.88
CA GLU A 117 -0.40 26.97 -3.89
C GLU A 117 0.86 27.66 -3.33
N LEU A 118 1.44 28.59 -4.10
CA LEU A 118 2.46 29.51 -3.58
C LEU A 118 1.85 30.88 -3.30
N PRO A 119 2.10 31.50 -2.13
CA PRO A 119 1.49 32.78 -1.74
C PRO A 119 1.69 33.95 -2.72
N VAL A 120 2.69 33.88 -3.61
CA VAL A 120 3.04 34.96 -4.56
C VAL A 120 2.87 34.55 -6.02
N VAL A 121 3.01 33.25 -6.35
CA VAL A 121 3.06 32.75 -7.73
C VAL A 121 1.77 31.99 -8.11
N GLY A 122 0.85 31.80 -7.16
CA GLY A 122 -0.38 31.04 -7.38
C GLY A 122 -0.13 29.53 -7.53
N CYS A 123 -1.07 28.82 -8.14
CA CYS A 123 -1.02 27.36 -8.29
C CYS A 123 0.16 26.92 -9.16
N GLN A 124 1.07 26.15 -8.57
CA GLN A 124 2.17 25.47 -9.25
C GLN A 124 1.84 23.99 -9.40
N SER A 125 2.16 23.42 -10.56
CA SER A 125 2.05 21.98 -10.78
C SER A 125 3.36 21.28 -10.42
N TYR A 126 3.26 20.07 -9.90
CA TYR A 126 4.39 19.17 -9.74
C TYR A 126 4.08 17.81 -10.36
N ARG A 127 5.14 17.08 -10.68
CA ARG A 127 5.08 15.73 -11.23
C ARG A 127 6.25 14.92 -10.70
N GLY A 128 6.08 13.61 -10.63
CA GLY A 128 7.11 12.76 -10.05
C GLY A 128 6.78 11.29 -10.10
N THR A 129 7.64 10.52 -9.44
CA THR A 129 7.55 9.07 -9.33
C THR A 129 7.70 8.65 -7.88
N ALA A 130 6.96 7.66 -7.43
CA ALA A 130 7.06 7.07 -6.13
C ALA A 130 7.22 5.55 -6.23
N GLU A 131 7.85 4.96 -5.24
CA GLU A 131 7.92 3.52 -5.06
C GLU A 131 7.23 3.16 -3.75
N ALA A 132 6.34 2.17 -3.80
CA ALA A 132 5.67 1.65 -2.61
C ALA A 132 5.79 0.13 -2.51
N ASN A 133 5.70 -0.41 -1.31
CA ASN A 133 5.63 -1.86 -1.06
C ASN A 133 4.30 -2.21 -0.41
N ILE A 134 3.75 -3.39 -0.71
CA ILE A 134 2.54 -3.90 -0.07
C ILE A 134 2.90 -4.99 0.93
N ASP A 135 2.57 -4.75 2.20
CA ASP A 135 2.59 -5.75 3.25
C ASP A 135 1.22 -6.41 3.38
N PHE A 136 1.17 -7.73 3.33
CA PHE A 136 -0.07 -8.49 3.48
C PHE A 136 -0.25 -8.84 4.94
N ARG A 137 -1.44 -8.62 5.50
CA ARG A 137 -1.72 -8.87 6.92
C ARG A 137 -3.01 -9.63 7.10
N PHE A 138 -2.94 -10.79 7.74
CA PHE A 138 -4.10 -11.63 7.96
C PHE A 138 -4.65 -11.42 9.37
N ALA A 139 -5.93 -11.05 9.45
CA ALA A 139 -6.67 -10.99 10.69
C ALA A 139 -7.59 -12.21 10.79
N ALA A 140 -7.16 -13.25 11.51
CA ALA A 140 -7.90 -14.51 11.61
C ALA A 140 -9.28 -14.33 12.27
N GLU A 141 -9.37 -13.47 13.28
CA GLU A 141 -10.65 -13.16 13.96
C GLU A 141 -11.66 -12.50 13.02
N GLU A 142 -11.18 -11.62 12.14
CA GLU A 142 -12.01 -10.92 11.15
C GLU A 142 -12.16 -11.70 9.83
N GLN A 143 -11.50 -12.87 9.70
CA GLN A 143 -11.37 -13.64 8.46
C GLN A 143 -11.07 -12.74 7.25
N THR A 144 -10.12 -11.81 7.40
CA THR A 144 -9.85 -10.78 6.39
C THR A 144 -8.36 -10.66 6.11
N LEU A 145 -8.00 -10.67 4.83
CA LEU A 145 -6.64 -10.34 4.37
C LEU A 145 -6.59 -8.86 4.00
N TYR A 146 -5.80 -8.13 4.76
CA TYR A 146 -5.49 -6.73 4.53
C TYR A 146 -4.20 -6.59 3.72
N GLY A 147 -4.13 -5.52 2.93
CA GLY A 147 -2.90 -5.00 2.34
C GLY A 147 -2.58 -3.66 2.99
N GLN A 148 -1.30 -3.43 3.26
CA GLN A 148 -0.79 -2.15 3.72
C GLN A 148 0.23 -1.65 2.71
N LEU A 149 -0.13 -0.61 1.99
CA LEU A 149 0.74 0.07 1.05
C LEU A 149 1.62 1.06 1.81
N ASN A 150 2.93 0.93 1.65
CA ASN A 150 3.92 1.79 2.28
C ASN A 150 4.75 2.48 1.19
N VAL A 151 4.56 3.78 0.99
CA VAL A 151 5.41 4.57 0.07
C VAL A 151 6.80 4.75 0.67
N VAL A 152 7.80 4.11 0.07
CA VAL A 152 9.19 4.06 0.57
C VAL A 152 10.10 5.10 -0.08
N ALA A 153 9.81 5.52 -1.31
CA ALA A 153 10.59 6.53 -2.02
C ALA A 153 9.68 7.45 -2.83
N VAL A 154 10.03 8.73 -2.90
CA VAL A 154 9.36 9.74 -3.73
C VAL A 154 10.42 10.61 -4.38
N ASN A 155 10.30 10.78 -5.69
CA ASN A 155 11.11 11.66 -6.49
C ASN A 155 10.20 12.67 -7.21
N VAL A 156 10.54 13.95 -7.12
CA VAL A 156 9.77 15.04 -7.73
C VAL A 156 10.61 15.67 -8.83
N GLU A 157 10.06 15.73 -10.04
CA GLU A 157 10.74 16.29 -11.22
C GLU A 157 11.05 17.78 -11.01
N GLY A 158 12.24 18.20 -11.45
CA GLY A 158 12.65 19.61 -11.41
C GLY A 158 12.96 20.19 -10.02
N MET A 159 12.93 19.38 -8.96
CA MET A 159 13.25 19.80 -7.60
C MET A 159 14.55 19.14 -7.11
N SER A 160 15.36 19.90 -6.35
CA SER A 160 16.52 19.30 -5.68
C SER A 160 16.05 18.44 -4.49
N PRO A 161 16.77 17.35 -4.15
CA PRO A 161 16.39 16.46 -3.02
C PRO A 161 16.29 17.16 -1.66
N LEU A 162 16.94 18.32 -1.50
CA LEU A 162 16.88 19.11 -0.27
C LEU A 162 15.56 19.91 -0.15
N LEU A 163 14.94 20.24 -1.28
CA LEU A 163 13.68 20.99 -1.35
C LEU A 163 12.46 20.08 -1.48
N SER A 164 12.65 18.79 -1.78
CA SER A 164 11.55 17.82 -1.98
C SER A 164 10.96 17.28 -0.67
N GLY A 165 11.63 17.44 0.48
CA GLY A 165 11.20 16.86 1.77
C GLY A 165 9.72 17.09 2.11
N PRO A 166 9.19 18.33 2.06
CA PRO A 166 7.78 18.60 2.33
C PRO A 166 6.82 17.95 1.33
N VAL A 167 7.18 17.92 0.03
CA VAL A 167 6.36 17.30 -1.02
C VAL A 167 6.38 15.78 -0.89
N THR A 168 7.52 15.18 -0.55
CA THR A 168 7.66 13.76 -0.24
C THR A 168 6.74 13.37 0.92
N ALA A 169 6.78 14.10 2.04
CA ALA A 169 5.91 13.83 3.18
C ALA A 169 4.43 14.00 2.82
N PHE A 170 4.10 15.00 1.99
CA PHE A 170 2.75 15.22 1.50
C PHE A 170 2.25 14.05 0.64
N VAL A 171 3.02 13.63 -0.36
CA VAL A 171 2.67 12.51 -1.26
C VAL A 171 2.56 11.20 -0.48
N GLN A 172 3.52 10.93 0.41
CA GLN A 172 3.48 9.75 1.29
C GLN A 172 2.23 9.76 2.16
N GLY A 173 1.90 10.89 2.80
CA GLY A 173 0.71 11.02 3.64
C GLY A 173 -0.59 10.85 2.84
N ALA A 174 -0.71 11.53 1.71
CA ALA A 174 -1.91 11.49 0.87
C ALA A 174 -2.20 10.08 0.34
N ILE A 175 -1.17 9.37 -0.14
CA ILE A 175 -1.32 8.01 -0.66
C ILE A 175 -1.56 7.03 0.49
N ASN A 176 -0.68 7.01 1.51
CA ASN A 176 -0.78 6.03 2.59
C ASN A 176 -2.11 6.15 3.36
N GLN A 177 -2.62 7.35 3.62
CA GLN A 177 -3.86 7.53 4.39
C GLN A 177 -5.13 7.19 3.61
N ARG A 178 -5.12 7.37 2.27
CA ARG A 178 -6.30 7.13 1.43
C ARG A 178 -6.40 5.69 0.97
N VAL A 179 -5.27 5.06 0.72
CA VAL A 179 -5.20 3.70 0.21
C VAL A 179 -5.29 2.68 1.35
N ASN A 180 -4.79 3.02 2.55
CA ASN A 180 -4.79 2.08 3.67
C ASN A 180 -6.04 2.19 4.58
N PRO A 181 -6.46 1.06 5.17
CA PRO A 181 -6.04 -0.30 4.84
C PRO A 181 -6.71 -0.81 3.55
N LEU A 182 -5.94 -1.48 2.68
CA LEU A 182 -6.51 -2.19 1.53
C LEU A 182 -7.21 -3.46 2.03
N VAL A 183 -8.47 -3.67 1.64
CA VAL A 183 -9.15 -4.94 1.93
C VAL A 183 -9.04 -5.83 0.70
N LEU A 184 -8.15 -6.82 0.75
CA LEU A 184 -7.82 -7.66 -0.41
C LEU A 184 -8.77 -8.84 -0.53
N MET A 185 -9.06 -9.52 0.59
CA MET A 185 -10.04 -10.59 0.65
C MET A 185 -10.83 -10.51 1.95
N ARG A 186 -12.15 -10.69 1.87
CA ARG A 186 -13.06 -10.67 3.03
C ARG A 186 -13.56 -12.07 3.34
N GLY A 187 -14.11 -12.25 4.54
CA GLY A 187 -14.53 -13.56 5.07
C GLY A 187 -15.31 -14.45 4.10
N GLN A 188 -16.21 -13.92 3.27
CA GLN A 188 -16.96 -14.74 2.29
C GLN A 188 -16.08 -15.35 1.17
N GLN A 189 -14.95 -14.72 0.85
CA GLN A 189 -13.96 -15.21 -0.11
C GLN A 189 -12.92 -16.12 0.56
N LEU A 190 -12.77 -16.00 1.88
CA LEU A 190 -11.83 -16.77 2.71
C LEU A 190 -12.52 -17.89 3.52
N THR A 191 -13.82 -18.09 3.36
CA THR A 191 -14.56 -19.17 3.99
C THR A 191 -15.08 -20.11 2.92
N LEU A 192 -14.95 -21.42 3.19
CA LEU A 192 -15.44 -22.46 2.28
C LEU A 192 -16.69 -23.06 2.90
N ASN A 193 -17.79 -23.08 2.16
CA ASN A 193 -19.01 -23.78 2.57
C ASN A 193 -19.37 -24.76 1.46
N MET A 194 -18.99 -26.03 1.63
CA MET A 194 -19.21 -27.07 0.63
C MET A 194 -20.23 -28.09 1.14
N PRO A 195 -21.37 -28.28 0.45
CA PRO A 195 -22.31 -29.34 0.80
C PRO A 195 -21.70 -30.71 0.49
N VAL A 196 -21.70 -31.61 1.49
CA VAL A 196 -21.21 -32.99 1.33
C VAL A 196 -22.41 -33.92 1.26
N GLN A 197 -22.88 -34.16 0.03
CA GLN A 197 -24.10 -34.93 -0.26
C GLN A 197 -24.07 -36.33 0.35
N ALA A 198 -22.91 -36.99 0.32
CA ALA A 198 -22.73 -38.34 0.88
C ALA A 198 -22.87 -38.41 2.41
N ALA A 199 -22.61 -37.30 3.13
CA ALA A 199 -22.67 -37.24 4.59
C ALA A 199 -23.93 -36.54 5.11
N GLY A 200 -24.77 -36.01 4.21
CA GLY A 200 -25.97 -35.24 4.57
C GLY A 200 -25.69 -33.96 5.35
N GLY A 201 -24.48 -33.39 5.23
CA GLY A 201 -24.03 -32.22 6.00
C GLY A 201 -23.24 -31.22 5.17
N THR A 202 -22.77 -30.14 5.81
CA THR A 202 -21.94 -29.09 5.21
C THR A 202 -20.53 -29.11 5.80
N LEU A 203 -19.53 -29.07 4.94
CA LEU A 203 -18.15 -28.81 5.32
C LEU A 203 -17.91 -27.30 5.34
N LYS A 204 -17.53 -26.77 6.50
CA LYS A 204 -17.14 -25.38 6.69
C LYS A 204 -15.62 -25.29 6.82
N GLY A 205 -14.97 -24.45 6.03
CA GLY A 205 -13.56 -24.13 6.15
C GLY A 205 -13.38 -22.68 6.59
N GLN A 206 -12.60 -22.45 7.65
CA GLN A 206 -12.17 -21.12 8.08
C GLN A 206 -10.67 -20.96 7.87
N ALA A 207 -10.23 -19.84 7.29
CA ALA A 207 -8.82 -19.58 7.10
C ALA A 207 -8.14 -19.43 8.47
N LYS A 208 -7.11 -20.23 8.71
CA LYS A 208 -6.30 -20.22 9.93
C LYS A 208 -4.98 -19.47 9.73
N ASP A 209 -4.39 -19.60 8.56
CA ASP A 209 -3.10 -18.99 8.22
C ASP A 209 -3.10 -18.55 6.76
N VAL A 210 -2.46 -17.41 6.47
CA VAL A 210 -2.26 -16.93 5.11
C VAL A 210 -0.80 -16.57 4.93
N ARG A 211 -0.19 -17.18 3.91
CA ARG A 211 1.19 -16.93 3.52
C ARG A 211 1.25 -16.39 2.12
N GLN A 212 2.27 -15.59 1.85
CA GLN A 212 2.45 -14.96 0.54
C GLN A 212 3.81 -15.29 -0.07
N GLU A 213 3.82 -15.47 -1.38
CA GLU A 213 5.02 -15.57 -2.19
C GLU A 213 4.84 -14.70 -3.45
N ALA A 214 5.74 -13.74 -3.65
CA ALA A 214 5.80 -12.95 -4.88
C ALA A 214 7.07 -13.34 -5.67
N LYS A 215 6.89 -14.11 -6.74
CA LYS A 215 8.00 -14.67 -7.52
C LYS A 215 7.59 -14.88 -8.97
N ASP A 216 8.52 -14.68 -9.89
CA ASP A 216 8.34 -14.96 -11.33
C ASP A 216 7.14 -14.21 -11.93
N GLY A 217 6.89 -12.96 -11.49
CA GLY A 217 5.77 -12.16 -11.96
C GLY A 217 4.42 -12.65 -11.44
N LYS A 218 4.40 -13.44 -10.35
CA LYS A 218 3.20 -14.04 -9.78
C LYS A 218 3.16 -13.83 -8.27
N LEU A 219 1.95 -13.56 -7.77
CA LEU A 219 1.62 -13.51 -6.36
C LEU A 219 0.84 -14.78 -6.03
N ARG A 220 1.39 -15.60 -5.14
CA ARG A 220 0.73 -16.78 -4.60
C ARG A 220 0.33 -16.53 -3.16
N LEU A 221 -0.95 -16.70 -2.89
CA LEU A 221 -1.50 -16.66 -1.54
C LEU A 221 -1.85 -18.09 -1.14
N HIS A 222 -1.15 -18.58 -0.12
CA HIS A 222 -1.34 -19.90 0.45
C HIS A 222 -2.26 -19.75 1.67
N VAL A 223 -3.54 -20.09 1.49
CA VAL A 223 -4.56 -19.98 2.53
C VAL A 223 -4.78 -21.35 3.14
N THR A 224 -4.39 -21.53 4.40
CA THR A 224 -4.56 -22.79 5.13
C THR A 224 -5.84 -22.75 5.93
N TYR A 225 -6.68 -23.76 5.77
CA TYR A 225 -8.01 -23.82 6.39
C TYR A 225 -8.05 -24.81 7.56
N ASP A 226 -8.84 -24.47 8.57
CA ASP A 226 -9.38 -25.43 9.53
C ASP A 226 -10.79 -25.82 9.06
N PHE A 227 -11.04 -27.12 8.95
CA PHE A 227 -12.27 -27.66 8.40
C PHE A 227 -13.12 -28.30 9.50
N GLN A 228 -14.40 -27.93 9.55
CA GLN A 228 -15.38 -28.45 10.49
C GLN A 228 -16.61 -28.94 9.72
N GLY A 229 -17.02 -30.18 10.00
CA GLY A 229 -18.27 -30.72 9.47
C GLY A 229 -19.44 -30.37 10.39
N THR A 230 -20.51 -29.82 9.81
CA THR A 230 -21.80 -29.63 10.50
C THR A 230 -22.87 -30.45 9.80
N LYS A 231 -23.63 -31.26 10.54
CA LYS A 231 -24.81 -31.95 10.03
C LYS A 231 -26.03 -31.06 10.11
#